data_AF-A0A1J8RCK9-F1
#
_entry.id   AF-A0A1J8RCK9-F1
#
_cell.length_a   1.000
_cell.length_b   1.000
_cell.length_c   1.000
_cell.angle_alpha   90.00
_cell.angle_beta   90.00
_cell.angle_gamma   90.00
#
_symmetry.space_group_name_H-M   'P 1'
#
loop_
_entity.id
_entity.type
_entity.pdbx_description
1 polymer ?
#
loop_
_entity_poly.entity_id
_entity_poly.type
_entity_poly.pdbx_seq_one_letter_code
_entity_poly.pdbx_strand_id
1 'polypeptide(L)'
;MFELPQPAVGTTDDTKDGLPVISVQEDSKTLDTFLRFCYPSTLAEDPSLDSLTDILVILGAARKYSLDLIERKVCQALANPKVLEVEPL
;
A
#
# COMPACT_ATOMS: atom_id res chain seq x y z
N MET A 1 -4.66 -19.80 13.73
CA MET A 1 -5.04 -18.40 13.49
C MET A 1 -3.84 -17.55 13.82
N PHE A 2 -3.44 -16.66 12.93
CA PHE A 2 -2.46 -15.62 13.28
C PHE A 2 -3.20 -14.60 14.14
N GLU A 3 -3.06 -14.70 15.47
CA GLU A 3 -3.49 -13.64 16.37
C GLU A 3 -2.35 -12.65 16.46
N LEU A 4 -2.49 -11.53 15.74
CA LEU A 4 -1.60 -10.39 15.93
C LEU A 4 -1.86 -9.82 17.34
N PRO A 5 -0.83 -9.59 18.17
CA PRO A 5 -1.01 -8.97 19.47
C PRO A 5 -1.68 -7.61 19.27
N GLN A 6 -2.95 -7.48 19.66
CA GLN A 6 -3.58 -6.17 19.68
C GLN A 6 -3.08 -5.41 20.90
N PRO A 7 -2.80 -4.09 20.78
CA PRO A 7 -2.49 -3.27 21.93
C PRO A 7 -3.64 -3.38 22.94
N ALA A 8 -3.30 -3.48 24.23
CA ALA A 8 -4.31 -3.59 25.28
C ALA A 8 -5.26 -2.39 25.19
N VAL A 9 -6.56 -2.66 25.36
CA VAL A 9 -7.62 -1.64 25.38
C VAL A 9 -7.21 -0.54 26.37
N GLY A 10 -6.90 0.65 25.87
CA GLY A 10 -6.47 1.81 26.67
C GLY A 10 -4.99 2.22 26.56
N THR A 11 -4.18 1.62 25.67
CA THR A 11 -2.75 1.99 25.51
C THR A 11 -2.49 3.03 24.41
N THR A 12 -3.47 3.31 23.55
CA THR A 12 -3.44 4.38 22.54
C THR A 12 -4.75 5.15 22.62
N ASP A 13 -4.68 6.47 22.79
CA ASP A 13 -5.87 7.35 22.94
C ASP A 13 -6.78 7.36 21.69
N ASP A 14 -6.30 6.85 20.55
CA ASP A 14 -7.04 6.84 19.30
C ASP A 14 -7.94 5.60 19.19
N THR A 15 -9.19 5.74 19.64
CA THR A 15 -10.26 4.76 19.39
C THR A 15 -11.33 5.37 18.48
N LYS A 16 -11.87 4.58 17.56
CA LYS A 16 -12.98 4.97 16.68
C LYS A 16 -14.04 3.87 16.72
N ASP A 17 -15.26 4.23 17.06
CA ASP A 17 -16.39 3.28 17.18
C ASP A 17 -16.11 2.10 18.13
N GLY A 18 -15.29 2.33 19.16
CA GLY A 18 -14.88 1.29 20.12
C GLY A 18 -13.78 0.34 19.61
N LEU A 19 -13.23 0.58 18.42
CA LEU A 19 -12.13 -0.18 17.83
C LEU A 19 -10.80 0.58 17.96
N PRO A 20 -9.68 -0.13 18.21
CA PRO A 20 -8.35 0.49 18.23
C PRO A 20 -7.99 1.03 16.84
N VAL A 21 -7.49 2.27 16.78
CA VAL A 21 -7.02 2.89 15.54
C VAL A 21 -5.50 2.82 15.50
N ILE A 22 -4.97 2.38 14.36
CA ILE A 22 -3.53 2.38 14.09
C ILE A 22 -3.22 3.56 13.17
N SER A 23 -2.50 4.54 13.70
CA SER A 23 -1.99 5.67 12.91
C SER A 23 -0.85 5.21 12.00
N VAL A 24 -0.99 5.49 10.70
CA VAL A 24 0.01 5.19 9.66
C VAL A 24 0.53 6.48 9.03
N GLN A 25 1.67 6.42 8.35
CA GLN A 25 2.31 7.61 7.77
C GLN A 25 1.80 7.90 6.35
N GLU A 26 1.28 6.87 5.70
CA GLU A 26 0.75 6.89 4.34
C GLU A 26 -0.60 7.60 4.30
N ASP A 27 -0.80 8.44 3.29
CA ASP A 27 -2.10 9.06 3.07
C ASP A 27 -3.15 8.02 2.64
N SER A 28 -4.42 8.45 2.64
CA SER A 28 -5.54 7.57 2.31
C SER A 28 -5.47 6.96 0.90
N LYS A 29 -4.91 7.68 -0.09
CA LYS A 29 -4.85 7.20 -1.49
C LYS A 29 -3.77 6.13 -1.63
N THR A 30 -2.62 6.39 -1.01
CA THR A 30 -1.48 5.48 -0.95
C THR A 30 -1.89 4.18 -0.26
N LEU A 31 -2.52 4.29 0.91
CA LEU A 31 -2.92 3.12 1.68
C LEU A 31 -3.98 2.29 0.97
N ASP A 32 -4.98 2.92 0.34
CA ASP A 32 -5.99 2.23 -0.48
C ASP A 32 -5.33 1.43 -1.61
N THR A 33 -4.51 2.09 -2.43
CA THR A 33 -3.84 1.46 -3.56
C THR A 33 -2.92 0.33 -3.10
N PHE A 34 -2.17 0.54 -2.02
CA PHE A 34 -1.26 -0.44 -1.46
C PHE A 34 -2.01 -1.68 -0.96
N LEU A 35 -3.07 -1.50 -0.18
CA LEU A 35 -3.86 -2.61 0.36
C LEU A 35 -4.60 -3.38 -0.72
N ARG A 36 -4.97 -2.74 -1.84
CA ARG A 36 -5.60 -3.44 -2.99
C ARG A 36 -4.70 -4.52 -3.60
N PHE A 37 -3.38 -4.36 -3.57
CA PHE A 37 -2.47 -5.43 -3.98
C PHE A 37 -2.50 -6.66 -3.05
N CYS A 38 -3.01 -6.51 -1.82
CA CYS A 38 -3.16 -7.61 -0.87
C CYS A 38 -4.48 -8.39 -1.04
N TYR A 39 -5.40 -7.92 -1.90
CA TYR A 39 -6.61 -8.66 -2.19
C TYR A 39 -6.29 -9.87 -3.08
N PRO A 40 -7.03 -10.98 -2.93
CA PRO A 40 -6.82 -12.15 -3.78
C PRO A 40 -6.97 -11.79 -5.27
N SER A 41 -6.00 -12.16 -6.08
CA SER A 41 -5.99 -11.89 -7.53
C SER A 41 -7.12 -12.58 -8.30
N THR A 42 -7.82 -13.54 -7.68
CA THR A 42 -9.03 -14.16 -8.22
C THR A 42 -10.29 -13.29 -8.05
N LEU A 43 -10.22 -12.27 -7.20
CA LEU A 43 -11.36 -11.41 -6.85
C LEU A 43 -11.20 -9.98 -7.35
N ALA A 44 -9.96 -9.53 -7.60
CA ALA A 44 -9.66 -8.18 -8.05
C ALA A 44 -8.42 -8.17 -8.96
N GLU A 45 -8.45 -7.29 -9.96
CA GLU A 45 -7.27 -6.94 -10.75
C GLU A 45 -6.34 -6.03 -9.92
N ASP A 46 -5.06 -6.02 -10.29
CA ASP A 46 -4.09 -5.10 -9.69
C ASP A 46 -4.52 -3.65 -9.95
N PRO A 47 -4.36 -2.74 -8.97
CA PRO A 47 -4.68 -1.34 -9.18
C PRO A 47 -3.77 -0.73 -10.26
N SER A 48 -4.32 0.18 -11.06
CA SER A 48 -3.53 0.88 -12.07
C SER A 48 -2.51 1.81 -11.42
N LEU A 49 -1.32 1.85 -11.99
CA LEU A 49 -0.22 2.71 -11.57
C LEU A 49 0.15 3.60 -12.77
N ASP A 50 -0.55 4.73 -12.87
CA ASP A 50 -0.53 5.56 -14.08
C ASP A 50 0.42 6.77 -13.98
N SER A 51 0.87 7.12 -12.77
CA SER A 51 1.80 8.24 -12.55
C SER A 51 3.10 7.76 -11.90
N LEU A 52 4.23 8.39 -12.25
CA LEU A 52 5.52 8.05 -11.63
C LEU A 52 5.49 8.35 -10.13
N THR A 53 4.80 9.43 -9.74
CA THR A 53 4.63 9.81 -8.33
C THR A 53 3.92 8.72 -7.53
N ASP A 54 2.79 8.20 -8.01
CA ASP A 54 2.06 7.13 -7.33
C ASP A 54 2.93 5.86 -7.22
N ILE A 55 3.66 5.54 -8.29
CA ILE A 55 4.57 4.39 -8.31
C ILE A 55 5.67 4.51 -7.24
N LEU A 56 6.31 5.67 -7.12
CA LEU A 56 7.38 5.90 -6.15
C LEU A 56 6.88 5.81 -4.71
N VAL A 57 5.71 6.37 -4.44
CA VAL A 57 5.10 6.35 -3.09
C VAL A 57 4.71 4.92 -2.70
N ILE A 58 4.09 4.16 -3.60
CA ILE A 58 3.72 2.75 -3.35
C ILE A 58 4.97 1.87 -3.22
N LEU A 59 6.02 2.12 -3.99
CA LEU A 59 7.30 1.43 -3.84
C LEU A 59 7.91 1.68 -2.46
N GLY A 60 7.84 2.91 -1.96
CA GLY A 60 8.27 3.27 -0.61
C GLY A 60 7.51 2.49 0.47
N ALA A 61 6.19 2.42 0.35
CA ALA A 61 5.34 1.63 1.26
C ALA A 61 5.67 0.13 1.19
N ALA A 62 5.83 -0.43 -0.01
CA ALA A 62 6.17 -1.84 -0.20
C ALA A 62 7.48 -2.23 0.49
N ARG A 63 8.50 -1.38 0.40
CA ARG A 63 9.77 -1.57 1.11
C ARG A 63 9.61 -1.45 2.62
N LYS A 64 8.90 -0.41 3.09
CA LYS A 64 8.66 -0.17 4.53
C LYS A 64 7.96 -1.36 5.18
N TYR A 65 6.96 -1.94 4.51
CA TYR A 65 6.18 -3.07 5.02
C TYR A 65 6.71 -4.44 4.58
N SER A 66 7.86 -4.50 3.88
CA SER A 66 8.51 -5.74 3.43
C SER A 66 7.58 -6.65 2.60
N LEU A 67 6.81 -6.07 1.69
CA LEU A 67 5.92 -6.81 0.79
C LEU A 67 6.55 -6.97 -0.60
N ASP A 68 7.47 -7.93 -0.72
CA ASP A 68 8.27 -8.18 -1.93
C ASP A 68 7.45 -8.40 -3.21
N LEU A 69 6.24 -8.96 -3.08
CA LEU A 69 5.35 -9.16 -4.23
C LEU A 69 4.90 -7.82 -4.80
N ILE A 70 4.55 -6.87 -3.94
CA ILE A 70 4.11 -5.54 -4.34
C ILE A 70 5.29 -4.77 -4.92
N GLU A 71 6.46 -4.81 -4.26
CA GLU A 71 7.68 -4.18 -4.79
C GLU A 71 7.99 -4.67 -6.21
N ARG A 72 7.92 -5.98 -6.47
CA ARG A 72 8.12 -6.54 -7.81
C ARG A 72 7.10 -6.03 -8.83
N LYS A 73 5.80 -6.01 -8.48
CA LYS A 73 4.74 -5.52 -9.37
C LYS A 73 4.90 -4.04 -9.71
N VAL A 74 5.24 -3.23 -8.71
CA VAL A 74 5.43 -1.79 -8.85
C VAL A 74 6.67 -1.49 -9.72
N CYS A 75 7.77 -2.23 -9.54
CA CYS A 75 8.94 -2.14 -10.40
C CYS A 75 8.65 -2.55 -11.86
N GLN A 76 7.76 -3.51 -12.09
CA GLN A 76 7.32 -3.85 -13.46
C GLN A 76 6.51 -2.71 -14.08
N ALA A 77 5.69 -2.01 -13.30
CA ALA A 77 4.95 -0.84 -13.77
C ALA A 77 5.89 0.32 -14.17
N LEU A 78 7.00 0.53 -13.46
CA LEU A 78 8.03 1.52 -13.85
C LEU A 78 8.64 1.25 -15.23
N ALA A 79 8.74 -0.01 -15.62
CA ALA A 79 9.28 -0.39 -16.93
C ALA A 79 8.27 -0.19 -18.08
N ASN A 80 7.04 0.24 -17.80
CA ASN A 80 6.02 0.46 -18.80
C ASN A 80 6.30 1.78 -19.57
N PRO A 81 6.44 1.75 -20.91
CA PRO A 81 6.71 2.94 -21.72
C PRO A 81 5.71 4.07 -21.49
N LYS A 82 4.44 3.75 -21.21
CA LYS A 82 3.39 4.75 -20.97
C LYS A 82 3.68 5.64 -19.77
N VAL A 83 4.35 5.12 -18.74
CA VAL A 83 4.72 5.90 -17.54
C VAL A 83 5.92 6.79 -17.86
N LEU A 84 6.92 6.24 -18.55
CA LEU A 84 8.16 6.93 -18.90
C LEU A 84 7.97 8.03 -19.94
N GLU A 85 6.99 7.88 -20.84
CA GLU A 85 6.66 8.88 -21.86
C GLU A 85 5.91 10.10 -21.28
N VAL A 86 5.15 9.90 -20.19
CA VAL A 86 4.38 10.97 -19.54
C VAL A 86 5.27 11.80 -18.61
N GLU A 87 6.21 11.16 -17.91
CA GLU A 87 7.15 11.82 -17.00
C GLU A 87 8.58 11.27 -17.20
N PRO A 88 9.38 11.85 -18.11
CA PRO A 88 10.77 11.44 -18.31
C PRO A 88 11.61 11.80 -17.07
N LEU A 89 12.50 10.86 -16.69
CA LEU A 89 13.41 10.95 -15.54
C LEU A 89 14.36 12.16 -15.60
#